data_AF-A0A939ED70-F1
#
_entry.id   AF-A0A939ED70-F1
#
_cell.length_a   1.000
_cell.length_b   1.000
_cell.length_c   1.000
_cell.angle_alpha   90.00
_cell.angle_beta   90.00
_cell.angle_gamma   90.00
#
_symmetry.space_group_name_H-M   'P 1'
#
loop_
_entity.id
_entity.type
_entity.pdbx_description
1 polymer ?
#
loop_
_entity_poly.entity_id
_entity_poly.type
_entity_poly.pdbx_seq_one_letter_code
_entity_poly.pdbx_strand_id
1 'polypeptide(L)' 'MWAMLAVSIQMLSGPNVWVVTNEGTFESAQACEAALSEAVPRTLSEDLRLAWEAGELKYVCLKVRGTEPAPN' A
#
# COMPACT_ATOMS: atom_id res chain seq x y z
N MET A 1 9.31 -6.82 9.34
CA MET A 1 9.31 -5.91 8.19
C MET A 1 7.89 -5.81 7.64
N TRP A 2 7.44 -4.59 7.39
CA TRP A 2 6.12 -4.22 6.89
C TRP A 2 6.29 -3.33 5.66
N ALA A 3 5.35 -3.38 4.73
CA ALA A 3 5.35 -2.56 3.53
C ALA A 3 3.96 -1.97 3.32
N MET A 4 3.92 -0.75 2.79
CA MET A 4 2.69 -0.12 2.37
C MET A 4 2.36 -0.55 0.94
N LEU A 5 1.13 -0.97 0.73
CA LEU A 5 0.59 -1.36 -0.57
C LEU A 5 -0.59 -0.48 -0.90
N ALA A 6 -0.67 -0.11 -2.18
CA ALA A 6 -1.86 0.46 -2.76
C ALA A 6 -2.65 -0.66 -3.44
N VAL A 7 -3.97 -0.67 -3.22
CA VAL A 7 -4.91 -1.64 -3.75
C VAL A 7 -6.06 -0.89 -4.39
N SER A 8 -6.33 -1.19 -5.65
CA SER A 8 -7.55 -0.79 -6.36
C SER A 8 -8.14 -2.00 -7.07
N ILE A 9 -9.41 -1.93 -7.45
CA ILE A 9 -10.06 -3.00 -8.21
C ILE A 9 -10.66 -2.45 -9.48
N GLN A 10 -10.43 -3.14 -10.59
CA GLN A 10 -11.06 -2.87 -11.86
C GLN A 10 -11.93 -4.08 -12.21
N MET A 11 -13.22 -3.85 -12.54
CA MET A 11 -14.21 -4.91 -12.75
C MET A 11 -13.79 -6.00 -13.75
N LEU A 12 -12.92 -5.66 -14.72
CA LEU A 12 -12.45 -6.58 -15.78
C LEU A 12 -10.99 -7.03 -15.62
N SER A 13 -10.17 -6.25 -14.90
CA SER A 13 -8.73 -6.51 -14.76
C SER A 13 -8.38 -7.16 -13.41
N GLY A 14 -9.33 -7.21 -12.48
CA GLY A 14 -9.11 -7.69 -11.12
C GLY A 14 -8.44 -6.64 -10.21
N PRO A 15 -7.90 -7.07 -9.05
CA PRO A 15 -7.21 -6.18 -8.15
C PRO A 15 -5.87 -5.75 -8.73
N ASN A 16 -5.62 -4.44 -8.78
CA ASN A 16 -4.32 -3.87 -9.07
C ASN A 16 -3.64 -3.53 -7.74
N VAL A 17 -2.49 -4.17 -7.49
CA VAL A 17 -1.76 -4.08 -6.22
C VAL A 17 -0.31 -3.71 -6.53
N TRP A 18 0.19 -2.65 -5.89
CA TRP A 18 1.58 -2.24 -6.01
C TRP A 18 2.15 -1.75 -4.68
N VAL A 19 3.46 -1.96 -4.49
CA VAL A 19 4.20 -1.48 -3.32
C VAL A 19 4.45 0.00 -3.46
N VAL A 20 4.17 0.76 -2.41
CA VAL A 20 4.54 2.17 -2.33
C VAL A 20 6.03 2.24 -1.97
N THR A 21 6.89 2.26 -3.00
CA THR A 21 8.35 2.16 -2.84
C THR A 21 8.98 3.39 -2.20
N ASN A 22 8.37 4.57 -2.34
CA ASN A 22 8.91 5.83 -1.82
C ASN A 22 8.99 5.87 -0.29
N GLU A 23 8.11 5.13 0.39
CA GLU A 23 8.03 5.08 1.86
C GLU A 23 8.91 3.97 2.47
N GLY A 24 9.52 3.11 1.65
CA GLY A 24 10.40 2.03 2.10
C GLY A 24 9.68 0.90 2.85
N THR A 25 10.41 0.21 3.73
CA THR A 25 9.86 -0.83 4.60
C THR A 25 9.94 -0.41 6.06
N PHE A 26 8.99 -0.86 6.86
CA PHE A 26 8.82 -0.47 8.26
C PHE A 26 9.10 -1.64 9.21
N GLU A 27 9.57 -1.34 10.41
CA GLU A 27 9.88 -2.37 11.41
C GLU A 27 8.61 -2.90 12.09
N SER A 28 7.58 -2.06 12.27
CA SER A 28 6.33 -2.39 12.95
C SER A 28 5.08 -2.01 12.13
N ALA A 29 3.95 -2.62 12.48
CA ALA A 29 2.65 -2.29 11.88
C ALA A 29 2.28 -0.82 12.14
N GLN A 30 2.46 -0.38 13.39
CA GLN A 30 2.15 0.99 13.81
C GLN A 30 2.97 2.04 13.07
N ALA A 31 4.26 1.77 12.83
CA ALA A 31 5.11 2.67 12.05
C ALA A 31 4.63 2.79 10.59
N CYS A 32 4.20 1.68 9.99
CA CYS A 32 3.62 1.69 8.64
C CYS A 32 2.28 2.45 8.60
N GLU A 33 1.39 2.23 9.57
CA GLU A 33 0.09 2.91 9.63
C GLU A 33 0.22 4.43 9.89
N ALA A 34 1.20 4.82 10.71
CA ALA A 34 1.54 6.23 10.92
C ALA A 34 2.02 6.87 9.61
N ALA A 35 2.96 6.21 8.92
CA ALA A 35 3.45 6.69 7.62
C ALA A 35 2.34 6.73 6.57
N LEU A 36 1.42 5.77 6.53
CA LEU A 36 0.26 5.78 5.65
C LEU A 36 -0.62 7.00 5.90
N SER A 37 -0.89 7.30 7.17
CA SER A 37 -1.72 8.45 7.56
C SER A 37 -1.07 9.79 7.17
N GLU A 38 0.27 9.86 7.16
CA GLU A 38 1.02 11.04 6.74
C GLU A 38 1.21 11.16 5.22
N ALA A 39 1.42 10.03 4.53
CA ALA A 39 1.73 9.95 3.11
C ALA A 39 0.49 10.16 2.24
N VAL A 40 -0.63 9.51 2.55
CA VAL A 40 -1.89 9.61 1.78
C VAL A 40 -2.32 11.05 1.49
N PRO A 41 -2.27 12.01 2.45
CA PRO A 41 -2.63 13.40 2.14
C PRO A 41 -1.54 14.19 1.42
N ARG A 42 -0.27 13.74 1.38
CA ARG A 42 0.87 14.55 0.89
C ARG A 42 1.49 14.06 -0.41
N THR A 43 1.43 12.78 -0.72
CA THR A 43 2.17 12.17 -1.84
C THR A 43 1.28 11.64 -2.96
N LEU A 44 -0.04 11.75 -2.82
CA LEU A 44 -0.96 11.37 -3.87
C LEU A 44 -1.05 12.47 -4.93
N SER A 45 -0.77 12.09 -6.18
CA SER A 45 -1.22 12.88 -7.32
C SER A 45 -2.74 13.09 -7.24
N GLU A 46 -3.24 14.16 -7.85
CA GLU A 46 -4.64 14.55 -7.75
C GLU A 46 -5.60 13.40 -8.13
N ASP A 47 -5.27 12.62 -9.16
CA ASP A 47 -6.05 11.45 -9.58
C ASP A 47 -6.10 10.35 -8.51
N LEU A 48 -4.98 10.06 -7.84
CA LEU A 48 -4.94 9.05 -6.78
C LEU A 48 -5.67 9.52 -5.52
N ARG A 49 -5.62 10.81 -5.22
CA ARG A 49 -6.38 11.41 -4.11
C ARG A 49 -7.88 11.27 -4.36
N LEU A 50 -8.36 11.60 -5.56
CA LEU A 50 -9.77 11.47 -5.93
C LEU A 50 -10.23 10.00 -5.86
N ALA A 51 -9.42 9.05 -6.36
CA ALA A 51 -9.73 7.63 -6.27
C ALA A 51 -9.78 7.14 -4.81
N TRP A 52 -8.92 7.66 -3.93
CA TRP A 52 -8.94 7.33 -2.50
C TRP A 52 -10.19 7.89 -1.80
N GLU A 53 -10.54 9.15 -2.07
CA GLU A 53 -11.75 9.80 -1.54
C GLU A 53 -13.05 9.12 -2.02
N ALA A 54 -13.07 8.64 -3.27
CA ALA A 54 -14.16 7.85 -3.83
C ALA A 54 -14.21 6.40 -3.29
N GLY A 55 -13.18 5.96 -2.56
CA GLY A 55 -13.07 4.61 -2.02
C GLY A 55 -12.62 3.55 -3.03
N GLU A 56 -12.24 3.97 -4.24
CA GLU A 56 -11.74 3.12 -5.34
C GLU A 56 -10.28 2.69 -5.14
N LEU A 57 -9.56 3.43 -4.30
CA LEU A 57 -8.17 3.17 -3.91
C LEU A 57 -8.06 3.05 -2.40
N LYS A 58 -7.33 2.02 -1.93
CA LYS A 58 -7.00 1.84 -0.52
C LYS A 58 -5.51 1.62 -0.34
N TYR A 59 -4.98 2.19 0.73
CA TYR A 59 -3.63 1.92 1.20
C TYR A 59 -3.71 0.96 2.38
N VAL A 60 -2.83 -0.04 2.41
CA VAL A 60 -2.79 -1.05 3.47
C VAL A 60 -1.35 -1.35 3.86
N CYS A 61 -1.15 -1.61 5.14
CA CYS A 61 0.13 -2.08 5.67
C CYS A 61 0.12 -3.60 5.77
N LEU A 62 1.02 -4.26 5.06
CA LEU A 62 1.17 -5.71 5.14
C LEU A 62 2.54 -6.11 5.69
N LYS A 63 2.55 -7.17 6.51
CA LYS A 63 3.78 -7.79 6.99
C LYS A 63 4.46 -8.51 5.82
N VAL A 64 5.68 -8.10 5.51
CA VAL A 64 6.52 -8.76 4.52
C VAL A 64 6.91 -10.13 5.08
N ARG A 65 6.54 -11.21 4.39
CA ARG A 65 7.07 -12.53 4.69
C ARG A 65 8.55 -12.52 4.28
N GLY A 66 9.43 -12.88 5.21
CA GLY A 66 10.84 -13.08 4.89
C GLY A 66 10.96 -14.13 3.79
N THR A 67 11.97 -13.98 2.94
CA THR A 67 12.31 -14.93 1.88
C THR A 67 12.84 -16.23 2.50
N GLU A 68 11.99 -16.99 3.19
CA GLU A 68 12.21 -18.43 3.22
C GLU A 68 11.87 -18.92 1.80
N PRO A 69 12.81 -19.56 1.08
CA PRO A 69 12.51 -20.10 -0.23
C PRO A 69 11.31 -21.03 -0.10
N ALA A 70 10.33 -20.87 -1.00
CA ALA A 70 9.18 -21.77 -1.05
C ALA A 70 9.69 -23.22 -1.09
N PRO A 71 9.23 -24.13 -0.21
CA PRO A 71 9.57 -25.53 -0.35
C PRO A 71 8.98 -26.00 -1.68
N ASN A 72 9.86 -26.45 -2.59
CA ASN A 72 9.48 -27.15 -3.81
C ASN A 72 8.78 -28.47 -3.46
#